data_AF-A0A0D8XT67-F1
#
_entry.id   AF-A0A0D8XT67-F1
#
_cell.length_a   1.000
_cell.length_b   1.000
_cell.length_c   1.000
_cell.angle_alpha   90.00
_cell.angle_beta   90.00
_cell.angle_gamma   90.00
#
_symmetry.space_group_name_H-M   'P 1'
#
loop_
_entity.id
_entity.type
_entity.pdbx_description
1 polymer ?
#
loop_
_entity_poly.entity_id
_entity_poly.type
_entity_poly.pdbx_seq_one_letter_code
_entity_poly.pdbx_strand_id
1 'polypeptide(L)'
;MHRDGLSKADALARITSQMSLKEKMNMASILIENNGSKDDLKHKVDVVVRELESKWTPQFIRSTTYLIIFICLWFAFKAILIVYYWIVD
;
A
#
# COMPACT_ATOMS: atom_id res chain seq x y z
N MET A 1 11.16 -16.54 23.63
CA MET A 1 11.66 -17.76 24.30
C MET A 1 11.56 -18.96 23.36
N HIS A 2 10.38 -19.48 23.05
CA HIS A 2 10.23 -20.72 22.26
C HIS A 2 10.65 -20.63 20.77
N ARG A 3 10.47 -19.46 20.13
CA ARG A 3 10.85 -19.25 18.72
C ARG A 3 12.36 -19.14 18.52
N ASP A 4 13.02 -18.42 19.41
CA ASP A 4 14.42 -17.99 19.26
C ASP A 4 15.37 -18.64 20.29
N GLY A 5 14.87 -19.55 21.13
CA GLY A 5 15.65 -20.17 22.22
C GLY A 5 16.09 -19.24 23.36
N LEU A 6 15.61 -17.98 23.41
CA LEU A 6 16.07 -16.98 24.37
C LEU A 6 15.56 -17.22 25.80
N SER A 7 16.35 -16.78 26.78
CA SER A 7 15.90 -16.64 28.17
C SER A 7 14.77 -15.62 28.30
N LYS A 8 14.04 -15.65 29.42
CA LYS A 8 12.94 -14.71 29.68
C LYS A 8 13.48 -13.29 29.81
N ALA A 9 14.61 -13.13 30.49
CA ALA A 9 15.26 -11.85 30.71
C ALA A 9 15.69 -11.23 29.38
N ASP A 10 16.34 -11.99 28.50
CA ASP A 10 16.79 -11.50 27.20
C ASP A 10 15.61 -11.15 26.28
N ALA A 11 14.55 -11.97 26.31
CA ALA A 11 13.33 -11.69 25.55
C ALA A 11 12.64 -10.41 26.05
N LEU A 12 12.54 -10.22 27.36
CA LEU A 12 11.97 -9.00 27.95
C LEU A 12 12.81 -7.78 27.61
N ALA A 13 14.14 -7.86 27.74
CA ALA A 13 15.04 -6.76 27.40
C ALA A 13 14.83 -6.27 25.95
N ARG A 14 14.66 -7.21 25.01
CA ARG A 14 14.35 -6.89 23.59
C ARG A 14 12.95 -6.31 23.38
N ILE A 15 11.97 -6.69 24.19
CA ILE A 15 10.61 -6.13 24.12
C ILE A 15 10.63 -4.70 24.67
N THR A 16 11.29 -4.49 25.81
CA THR A 16 11.37 -3.18 26.47
C THR A 16 12.25 -2.19 25.74
N SER A 17 13.21 -2.65 24.92
CA SER A 17 14.04 -1.76 24.10
C SER A 17 13.31 -1.22 22.86
N GLN A 18 12.11 -1.71 22.56
CA GLN A 18 11.28 -1.21 21.47
C GLN A 18 10.31 -0.14 21.99
N MET A 19 9.75 0.65 21.07
CA MET A 19 8.59 1.51 21.35
C MET A 19 7.47 0.70 22.01
N SER A 20 6.81 1.31 23.00
CA SER A 20 5.76 0.62 23.77
C SER A 20 4.59 0.22 22.87
N LEU A 21 3.90 -0.87 23.24
CA LEU A 21 2.73 -1.32 22.50
C LEU A 21 1.66 -0.23 22.44
N LYS A 22 1.46 0.50 23.54
CA LYS A 22 0.49 1.60 23.63
C LYS A 22 0.79 2.72 22.62
N GLU A 23 2.05 3.11 22.48
CA GLU A 23 2.44 4.13 21.50
C GLU A 23 2.20 3.64 20.07
N LYS A 24 2.58 2.40 19.76
CA LYS A 24 2.31 1.79 18.44
C LYS A 24 0.81 1.76 18.13
N MET A 25 -0.03 1.41 19.11
CA MET A 25 -1.49 1.41 18.95
C MET A 25 -2.04 2.81 18.66
N ASN A 26 -1.54 3.83 19.34
CA ASN A 26 -1.97 5.21 19.13
C ASN A 26 -1.60 5.75 17.73
N MET A 27 -0.51 5.24 17.14
CA MET A 27 -0.04 5.67 15.82
C MET A 27 -0.65 4.85 14.67
N ALA A 28 -1.23 3.68 14.97
CA ALA A 28 -1.70 2.76 13.95
C ALA A 28 -3.01 3.26 13.32
N SER A 29 -3.08 3.24 11.98
CA SER A 29 -4.33 3.47 11.26
C SER A 29 -5.27 2.26 11.35
N ILE A 30 -4.70 1.05 11.45
CA ILE A 30 -5.44 -0.22 11.55
C ILE A 30 -4.71 -1.10 12.57
N LEU A 31 -5.47 -1.66 13.52
CA LEU A 31 -4.98 -2.58 14.55
C LEU A 31 -5.52 -3.98 14.28
N ILE A 32 -4.65 -4.99 14.24
CA ILE A 32 -5.03 -6.41 14.09
C ILE A 32 -4.49 -7.19 15.29
N GLU A 33 -5.39 -7.78 16.08
CA GLU A 33 -5.02 -8.60 17.23
C GLU A 33 -4.76 -10.06 16.84
N ASN A 34 -3.54 -10.52 17.10
CA ASN A 34 -3.09 -11.89 16.86
C ASN A 34 -3.10 -12.75 18.15
N ASN A 35 -4.24 -12.76 18.85
CA ASN A 35 -4.42 -13.52 20.09
C ASN A 35 -5.21 -14.84 19.89
N GLY A 36 -5.74 -15.06 18.68
CA GLY A 36 -6.65 -16.16 18.35
C GLY A 36 -6.00 -17.29 17.55
N SER A 37 -6.84 -18.10 16.91
CA SER A 37 -6.36 -19.13 15.97
C SER A 37 -5.87 -18.49 14.67
N LYS A 38 -5.13 -19.27 13.87
CA LYS A 38 -4.69 -18.85 12.55
C LYS A 38 -5.87 -18.50 11.62
N ASP A 39 -6.99 -19.22 11.75
CA ASP A 39 -8.19 -18.98 10.93
C ASP A 39 -8.90 -17.69 11.32
N ASP A 40 -8.98 -17.37 12.63
CA ASP A 40 -9.48 -16.09 13.12
C ASP A 40 -8.63 -14.92 12.59
N LEU A 41 -7.29 -15.06 12.68
CA LEU A 41 -6.38 -14.06 12.13
C LEU A 41 -6.58 -13.89 10.61
N LYS A 42 -6.73 -14.99 9.87
CA LYS A 42 -6.97 -14.94 8.42
C LYS A 42 -8.24 -14.17 8.10
N HIS A 43 -9.33 -14.44 8.81
CA HIS A 43 -10.58 -13.71 8.62
C HIS A 43 -10.41 -12.20 8.90
N LYS A 44 -9.74 -11.83 10.00
CA LYS A 44 -9.47 -10.42 10.34
C LYS A 44 -8.66 -9.72 9.24
N VAL A 45 -7.64 -10.38 8.72
CA VAL A 45 -6.82 -9.87 7.62
C VAL A 45 -7.65 -9.71 6.34
N ASP A 46 -8.47 -10.70 5.98
CA ASP A 46 -9.31 -10.65 4.79
C ASP A 46 -10.32 -9.48 4.84
N VAL A 47 -10.87 -9.18 6.02
CA VAL A 47 -11.74 -8.01 6.21
C VAL A 47 -10.99 -6.70 5.95
N VAL A 48 -9.80 -6.55 6.53
CA VAL A 48 -8.96 -5.35 6.35
C VAL A 48 -8.56 -5.16 4.89
N VAL A 49 -8.16 -6.25 4.21
CA VAL A 49 -7.79 -6.19 2.79
C VAL A 49 -8.97 -5.72 1.94
N ARG A 50 -10.17 -6.29 2.13
CA ARG A 50 -11.37 -5.87 1.40
C ARG A 50 -11.72 -4.40 1.65
N GLU A 51 -11.58 -3.92 2.90
CA GLU A 51 -11.79 -2.51 3.21
C GLU A 51 -10.82 -1.60 2.44
N LEU A 52 -9.53 -1.95 2.42
CA LEU A 52 -8.50 -1.20 1.71
C LEU A 52 -8.72 -1.21 0.19
N GLU A 53 -9.14 -2.35 -0.37
CA GLU A 53 -9.45 -2.50 -1.80
C GLU A 53 -10.71 -1.72 -2.21
N SER A 54 -11.70 -1.57 -1.32
CA SER A 54 -12.94 -0.85 -1.61
C SER A 54 -12.75 0.66 -1.84
N LYS A 55 -11.57 1.20 -1.50
CA LYS A 55 -11.28 2.63 -1.65
C LYS A 55 -11.05 2.96 -3.13
N TRP A 56 -11.87 3.84 -3.67
CA TRP A 56 -11.85 4.25 -5.08
C TRP A 56 -10.65 5.13 -5.47
N THR A 57 -9.97 5.70 -4.47
CA THR A 57 -8.90 6.70 -4.64
C THR A 57 -7.74 6.24 -5.53
N PRO A 58 -7.17 5.03 -5.36
CA PRO A 58 -6.07 4.56 -6.19
C PRO A 58 -6.47 4.39 -7.66
N GLN A 59 -7.71 3.95 -7.92
CA GLN A 59 -8.18 3.68 -9.27
C GLN A 59 -8.49 4.97 -10.02
N PHE A 60 -9.11 5.95 -9.35
CA PHE A 60 -9.36 7.26 -9.93
C PHE A 60 -8.06 8.00 -10.28
N ILE A 61 -7.06 7.97 -9.38
CA ILE A 61 -5.74 8.57 -9.64
C ILE A 61 -5.08 7.92 -10.87
N ARG A 62 -5.06 6.58 -10.95
CA ARG A 62 -4.51 5.87 -12.11
C ARG A 62 -5.21 6.27 -13.42
N SER A 63 -6.54 6.26 -13.43
CA SER A 63 -7.33 6.64 -14.62
C SER A 63 -7.04 8.07 -15.06
N THR A 64 -6.92 8.99 -14.11
CA THR A 64 -6.62 10.40 -14.39
C THR A 64 -5.22 10.55 -14.99
N THR A 65 -4.23 9.87 -14.43
CA THR A 65 -2.86 9.85 -14.95
C THR A 65 -2.80 9.28 -16.37
N TYR A 66 -3.50 8.18 -16.64
CA TYR A 66 -3.56 7.59 -17.98
C TYR A 66 -4.24 8.51 -19.00
N LEU A 67 -5.31 9.21 -18.60
CA LEU A 67 -5.97 10.18 -19.45
C LEU A 67 -5.04 11.34 -19.83
N ILE A 68 -4.30 11.88 -18.86
CA ILE A 68 -3.33 12.96 -19.12
C ILE A 68 -2.25 12.48 -20.10
N ILE A 69 -1.67 11.29 -19.87
CA ILE A 69 -0.67 10.71 -20.77
C ILE A 69 -1.24 10.55 -22.18
N PHE A 70 -2.46 10.02 -22.31
CA PHE A 70 -3.12 9.85 -23.59
C PHE A 70 -3.31 11.18 -24.33
N ILE A 71 -3.77 12.22 -23.63
CA ILE A 71 -3.93 13.57 -24.19
C ILE A 71 -2.59 14.12 -24.69
N CYS A 72 -1.52 14.00 -23.89
CA CYS A 72 -0.18 14.43 -24.29
C CYS A 72 0.31 13.69 -25.54
N LEU A 73 0.13 12.36 -25.59
CA LEU A 73 0.50 11.55 -26.75
C LEU A 73 -0.30 11.94 -28.00
N TRP A 74 -1.59 12.20 -27.85
CA TRP A 74 -2.45 12.66 -28.94
C TRP A 74 -1.97 14.00 -29.54
N PHE A 75 -1.63 14.97 -28.68
CA PHE A 75 -1.09 16.25 -29.14
C PHE A 75 0.28 16.11 -29.80
N ALA A 76 1.17 15.29 -29.24
CA ALA A 76 2.47 15.01 -29.84
C ALA A 76 2.32 14.37 -31.23
N PHE A 77 1.43 13.38 -31.36
CA PHE A 77 1.12 12.74 -32.64
C PHE A 77 0.54 13.74 -33.66
N LYS A 78 -0.39 14.60 -33.24
CA LYS A 78 -0.94 15.66 -34.10
C LYS A 78 0.14 16.63 -34.58
N ALA A 79 1.07 17.03 -33.72
CA ALA A 79 2.18 17.89 -34.10
C ALA A 79 3.11 17.21 -35.11
N ILE A 80 3.43 15.93 -34.90
CA ILE A 80 4.24 15.13 -35.83
C ILE A 80 3.57 15.05 -37.20
N LEU A 81 2.26 14.79 -37.25
CA LEU A 81 1.52 14.76 -38.52
C LEU A 81 1.57 16.11 -39.24
N ILE A 82 1.35 17.22 -38.52
CA ILE A 82 1.40 18.57 -39.11
C ILE A 82 2.78 18.83 -39.73
N VAL A 83 3.86 18.51 -39.02
CA VAL A 83 5.23 18.66 -39.52
C VAL A 83 5.48 17.75 -40.72
N TYR A 84 5.00 16.51 -40.68
CA TYR A 84 5.13 15.56 -41.80
C TYR A 84 4.49 16.10 -43.08
N TYR A 85 3.25 16.58 -43.02
CA TYR A 85 2.58 17.16 -44.19
C TYR A 85 3.31 18.40 -44.71
N TRP A 86 3.78 19.29 -43.82
CA TRP A 86 4.53 20.48 -44.23
C TRP A 86 5.89 20.21 -44.90
N ILE A 87 6.50 19.05 -44.64
CA ILE A 87 7.78 18.66 -45.27
C ILE A 87 7.56 17.94 -46.61
N VAL A 88 6.45 17.20 -46.73
CA VAL A 88 6.16 16.35 -47.89
C VAL A 88 5.40 17.10 -48.99
N ASP A 89 4.63 18.14 -48.64
CA ASP A 89 4.01 19.09 -49.57
C ASP A 89 4.98 20.23 -49.96
#